data_AF-A0A967JEH7-F1
#
_entry.id   AF-A0A967JEH7-F1
#
_cell.length_a   1.000
_cell.length_b   1.000
_cell.length_c   1.000
_cell.angle_alpha   90.00
_cell.angle_beta   90.00
_cell.angle_gamma   90.00
#
_symmetry.space_group_name_H-M   'P 1'
#
loop_
_entity.id
_entity.type
_entity.pdbx_description
1 polymer ?
#
loop_
_entity_poly.entity_id
_entity_poly.type
_entity_poly.pdbx_seq_one_letter_code
_entity_poly.pdbx_strand_id
1 'polypeptide(L)'
;VIGLAAAAVAIKLVTTAVAAAVLGRPRSVVVGAAFVLAQVGEFSFVLERAGQEVGLSPAGLDQGSDAFIAVTVLLMMLSPLGIRLAETVSRRLEPGDAPPRKVYDVDTPVHGHTDQRDHVVLADYGPRARQIAAALDLADLAYVVVTLDPDAGRLAVEEGRRVVQGDLVRSMTAEQAGLEGARVVMMADDDVERIHQLGAVVRALNPDAVVLARVAGIEQAAELQAGGVVDHVVADEGASVDALIGHTLGAFALPERVVEVITQSTLGTVEHAEDPPAHSLADPDGIVHTHFDETACEHADTARAVRPSARGCEECLAQGSRWVHLRLCVECGHVGCCDSSPHRHARAHHLETGHAVMRSAEPGEDWAYCFVDRLTFDVVDDAATGTARGRR
;
A
#
# COMPACT_ATOMS: atom_id res chain seq x y z
N VAL A 1 24.69 -42.60 21.96
CA VAL A 1 24.15 -41.24 21.66
C VAL A 1 24.38 -40.85 20.20
N ILE A 2 25.60 -40.62 19.73
CA ILE A 2 25.87 -40.16 18.33
C ILE A 2 25.23 -41.08 17.28
N GLY A 3 25.40 -42.41 17.41
CA GLY A 3 24.77 -43.36 16.49
C GLY A 3 23.24 -43.32 16.48
N LEU A 4 22.61 -43.10 17.64
CA LEU A 4 21.14 -42.95 17.75
C LEU A 4 20.66 -41.63 17.15
N ALA A 5 21.42 -40.55 17.34
CA ALA A 5 21.12 -39.25 16.72
C ALA A 5 21.22 -39.33 15.19
N ALA A 6 22.27 -39.97 14.65
CA ALA A 6 22.43 -40.19 13.22
C ALA A 6 21.29 -41.04 12.64
N ALA A 7 20.89 -42.11 13.34
CA ALA A 7 19.76 -42.94 12.94
C ALA A 7 18.43 -42.17 12.93
N ALA A 8 18.14 -41.38 13.96
CA ALA A 8 16.94 -40.56 14.04
C ALA A 8 16.86 -39.53 12.89
N VAL A 9 17.97 -38.86 12.61
CA VAL A 9 18.08 -37.92 11.47
C VAL A 9 17.88 -38.64 10.14
N ALA A 10 18.54 -39.78 9.92
CA ALA A 10 18.42 -40.55 8.69
C ALA A 10 16.97 -41.00 8.44
N ILE A 11 16.29 -41.52 9.47
CA ILE A 11 14.89 -41.94 9.38
C ILE A 11 14.02 -40.75 8.98
N LYS A 12 14.16 -39.60 9.67
CA LYS A 12 13.35 -38.42 9.38
C LYS A 12 13.63 -37.81 8.02
N LEU A 13 14.88 -37.77 7.59
CA LEU A 13 15.25 -37.31 6.25
C LEU A 13 14.55 -38.15 5.19
N VAL A 14 14.59 -39.47 5.32
CA VAL A 14 13.97 -40.39 4.36
C VAL A 14 12.44 -40.28 4.38
N THR A 15 11.81 -40.34 5.56
CA THR A 15 10.33 -40.33 5.64
C THR A 15 9.75 -39.00 5.15
N THR A 16 10.37 -37.88 5.51
CA THR A 16 9.95 -36.55 5.07
C THR A 16 10.17 -36.37 3.57
N ALA A 17 11.32 -36.79 3.05
CA ALA A 17 11.61 -36.70 1.62
C ALA A 17 10.63 -37.55 0.79
N VAL A 18 10.35 -38.79 1.22
CA VAL A 18 9.39 -39.66 0.56
C VAL A 18 7.98 -39.05 0.59
N ALA A 19 7.53 -38.56 1.75
CA ALA A 19 6.22 -37.92 1.88
C ALA A 19 6.08 -36.70 0.95
N ALA A 20 7.08 -35.81 0.93
CA ALA A 20 7.08 -34.64 0.06
C ALA A 20 7.17 -35.01 -1.43
N ALA A 21 7.92 -36.05 -1.78
CA ALA A 21 8.04 -36.54 -3.15
C ALA A 21 6.73 -37.17 -3.66
N VAL A 22 6.03 -37.94 -2.82
CA VAL A 22 4.70 -38.51 -3.14
C VAL A 22 3.68 -37.42 -3.40
N LEU A 23 3.80 -36.26 -2.74
CA LEU A 23 2.97 -35.07 -2.96
C LEU A 23 3.37 -34.26 -4.21
N GLY A 24 4.33 -34.73 -5.02
CA GLY A 24 4.74 -34.06 -6.25
C GLY A 24 5.52 -32.75 -6.03
N ARG A 25 6.13 -32.55 -4.86
CA ARG A 25 6.90 -31.33 -4.57
C ARG A 25 8.24 -31.32 -5.33
N PRO A 26 8.76 -30.13 -5.70
CA PRO A 26 10.05 -30.02 -6.39
C PRO A 26 11.20 -30.48 -5.50
N ARG A 27 12.29 -30.97 -6.11
CA ARG A 27 13.43 -31.60 -5.39
C ARG A 27 14.06 -30.69 -4.33
N SER A 28 14.14 -29.38 -4.60
CA SER A 28 14.64 -28.38 -3.65
C SER A 28 13.78 -28.30 -2.39
N VAL A 29 12.45 -28.31 -2.55
CA VAL A 29 11.47 -28.32 -1.44
C VAL A 29 11.50 -29.65 -0.70
N VAL A 30 11.59 -30.78 -1.40
CA VAL A 30 11.69 -32.12 -0.80
C VAL A 30 12.92 -32.21 0.11
N VAL A 31 14.08 -31.75 -0.37
CA VAL A 31 15.33 -31.80 0.39
C VAL A 31 15.35 -30.76 1.51
N GLY A 32 14.91 -29.53 1.25
CA GLY A 32 14.81 -28.48 2.26
C GLY A 32 13.93 -28.89 3.43
N ALA A 33 12.72 -29.38 3.14
CA ALA A 33 11.79 -29.86 4.16
C ALA A 33 12.37 -31.03 4.97
N ALA A 34 13.05 -31.98 4.30
CA ALA A 34 13.68 -33.10 4.98
C ALA A 34 14.73 -32.66 6.01
N PHE A 35 15.62 -31.73 5.66
CA PHE A 35 16.67 -31.26 6.57
C PHE A 35 16.13 -30.37 7.70
N VAL A 36 15.13 -29.51 7.43
CA VAL A 36 14.50 -28.67 8.46
C VAL A 36 13.72 -29.51 9.48
N LEU A 37 13.01 -30.54 9.03
CA LEU A 37 12.17 -31.39 9.90
C LEU A 37 12.92 -32.57 10.54
N ALA A 38 14.20 -32.76 10.21
CA ALA A 38 15.04 -33.84 10.74
C ALA A 38 15.29 -33.74 12.26
N GLN A 39 15.14 -32.56 12.86
CA GLN A 39 15.30 -32.34 14.30
C GLN A 39 14.21 -33.04 15.13
N VAL A 40 14.58 -33.50 16.33
CA VAL A 40 13.62 -33.93 17.36
C VAL A 40 13.16 -32.70 18.16
N GLY A 41 11.83 -32.46 18.18
CA GLY A 41 11.23 -31.32 18.89
C GLY A 41 10.85 -31.64 20.32
N GLU A 42 10.54 -30.61 21.10
CA GLU A 42 10.16 -30.69 22.52
C GLU A 42 8.94 -31.58 22.78
N PHE A 43 8.03 -31.68 21.81
CA PHE A 43 6.84 -32.55 21.89
C PHE A 43 7.19 -34.04 22.05
N SER A 44 8.43 -34.42 21.73
CA SER A 44 8.91 -35.78 21.87
C SER A 44 9.07 -36.18 23.35
N PHE A 45 9.30 -35.23 24.26
CA PHE A 45 9.32 -35.49 25.71
C PHE A 45 7.93 -35.83 26.25
N VAL A 46 6.88 -35.26 25.66
CA VAL A 46 5.50 -35.60 26.01
C VAL A 46 5.19 -37.05 25.62
N LEU A 47 5.62 -37.47 24.42
CA LEU A 47 5.46 -38.85 23.95
C LEU A 47 6.28 -39.85 24.76
N GLU A 48 7.51 -39.49 25.15
CA GLU A 48 8.34 -40.32 26.01
C GLU A 48 7.65 -40.58 27.36
N ARG A 49 7.14 -39.53 28.01
CA ARG A 49 6.43 -39.64 29.28
C ARG A 49 5.17 -40.51 29.17
N ALA A 50 4.37 -40.30 28.13
CA ALA A 50 3.18 -41.12 27.88
C ALA A 50 3.53 -42.59 27.60
N GLY A 51 4.66 -42.86 26.93
CA GLY A 51 5.16 -44.22 26.69
C GLY A 51 5.60 -44.93 27.96
N GLN A 52 6.27 -44.21 28.89
CA GLN A 52 6.68 -44.76 30.18
C GLN A 52 5.50 -45.22 31.03
N GLU A 53 4.36 -44.52 30.96
CA GLU A 53 3.14 -44.90 31.69
C GLU A 53 2.61 -46.28 31.29
N VAL A 54 2.90 -46.73 30.07
CA VAL A 54 2.54 -48.06 29.56
C VAL A 54 3.72 -49.03 29.50
N GLY A 55 4.83 -48.70 30.16
CA GLY A 55 6.02 -49.56 30.27
C GLY A 55 6.91 -49.58 29.01
N LEU A 56 6.74 -48.63 28.09
CA LEU A 56 7.63 -48.48 26.93
C LEU A 56 8.84 -47.63 27.29
N SER A 57 10.03 -48.07 26.88
CA SER A 57 11.26 -47.28 26.97
C SER A 57 11.77 -46.89 25.57
N PRO A 58 12.39 -45.71 25.40
CA PRO A 58 12.98 -45.33 24.13
C PRO A 58 13.98 -46.39 23.63
N ALA A 59 13.77 -46.86 22.39
CA ALA A 59 14.54 -47.92 21.76
C ALA A 59 14.60 -49.27 22.52
N GLY A 60 13.71 -49.50 23.50
CA GLY A 60 13.69 -50.73 24.30
C GLY A 60 14.90 -50.91 25.21
N LEU A 61 15.61 -49.82 25.53
CA LEU A 61 16.82 -49.83 26.36
C LEU A 61 16.47 -49.55 27.83
N ASP A 62 17.17 -50.21 28.76
CA ASP A 62 17.00 -50.01 30.21
C ASP A 62 17.36 -48.57 30.66
N GLN A 63 18.22 -47.87 29.90
CA GLN A 63 18.58 -46.46 30.08
C GLN A 63 18.14 -45.61 28.87
N GLY A 64 17.02 -45.98 28.24
CA GLY A 64 16.52 -45.34 27.02
C GLY A 64 16.25 -43.84 27.16
N SER A 65 15.78 -43.40 28.33
CA SER A 65 15.47 -41.99 28.64
C SER A 65 16.71 -41.10 28.65
N ASP A 66 17.81 -41.56 29.25
CA ASP A 66 19.07 -40.80 29.29
C ASP A 66 19.64 -40.64 27.87
N ALA A 67 19.58 -41.72 27.07
CA ALA A 67 19.98 -41.68 25.67
C ALA A 67 19.06 -40.78 24.83
N PHE A 68 17.76 -40.78 25.09
CA PHE A 68 16.76 -39.96 24.41
C PHE A 68 16.96 -38.46 24.69
N ILE A 69 17.16 -38.08 25.96
CA ILE A 69 17.46 -36.70 26.36
C ILE A 69 18.74 -36.24 25.68
N ALA A 70 19.81 -37.05 25.75
CA ALA A 70 21.10 -36.71 25.15
C ALA A 70 21.02 -36.54 23.62
N VAL A 71 20.26 -37.39 22.93
CA VAL A 71 20.02 -37.28 21.48
C VAL A 71 19.20 -36.03 21.16
N THR A 72 18.14 -35.75 21.90
CA THR A 72 17.26 -34.60 21.64
C THR A 72 17.99 -33.29 21.84
N VAL A 73 18.71 -33.13 22.96
CA VAL A 73 19.52 -31.93 23.23
C VAL A 73 20.61 -31.75 22.17
N LEU A 74 21.32 -32.82 21.81
CA LEU A 74 22.33 -32.78 20.75
C LEU A 74 21.73 -32.33 19.42
N LEU A 75 20.57 -32.86 19.03
CA LEU A 75 19.91 -32.47 17.78
C LEU A 75 19.44 -31.02 17.82
N MET A 76 18.87 -30.53 18.93
CA MET A 76 18.49 -29.13 19.10
C MET A 76 19.71 -28.19 19.00
N MET A 77 20.87 -28.58 19.54
CA MET A 77 22.12 -27.84 19.40
C MET A 77 22.66 -27.84 17.96
N LEU A 78 22.46 -28.93 17.21
CA LEU A 78 22.92 -29.07 15.83
C LEU A 78 21.93 -28.54 14.78
N SER A 79 20.69 -28.22 15.18
CA SER A 79 19.65 -27.66 14.31
C SER A 79 20.08 -26.47 13.45
N PRO A 80 20.74 -25.41 13.98
CA PRO A 80 21.18 -24.30 13.13
C PRO A 80 22.15 -24.75 12.03
N LEU A 81 22.95 -25.79 12.26
CA LEU A 81 23.82 -26.36 11.22
C LEU A 81 23.02 -27.14 10.18
N GLY A 82 21.99 -27.87 10.62
CA GLY A 82 21.04 -28.57 9.75
C GLY A 82 20.31 -27.63 8.80
N ILE A 83 19.84 -26.48 9.30
CA ILE A 83 19.16 -25.44 8.49
C ILE A 83 20.13 -24.83 7.47
N ARG A 84 21.34 -24.46 7.87
CA ARG A 84 22.36 -23.93 6.94
C ARG A 84 22.77 -24.95 5.88
N LEU A 85 22.85 -26.22 6.26
CA LEU A 85 23.10 -27.31 5.32
C LEU A 85 21.91 -27.51 4.38
N ALA A 86 20.68 -27.40 4.88
CA ALA A 86 19.46 -27.44 4.07
C ALA A 86 19.48 -26.38 2.98
N GLU A 87 19.78 -25.13 3.33
CA GLU A 87 19.88 -24.01 2.40
C GLU A 87 21.00 -24.21 1.37
N THR A 88 22.15 -24.73 1.80
CA THR A 88 23.29 -24.96 0.90
C THR A 88 23.04 -26.10 -0.07
N VAL A 89 22.42 -27.18 0.41
CA VAL A 89 22.13 -28.39 -0.37
C VAL A 89 20.91 -28.17 -1.27
N SER A 90 19.86 -27.49 -0.80
CA SER A 90 18.70 -27.13 -1.62
C SER A 90 19.12 -26.30 -2.83
N ARG A 91 19.96 -25.27 -2.62
CA ARG A 91 20.53 -24.42 -3.68
C ARG A 91 21.43 -25.16 -4.68
N ARG A 92 22.03 -26.30 -4.29
CA ARG A 92 22.86 -27.12 -5.18
C ARG A 92 22.09 -28.21 -5.93
N LEU A 93 20.92 -28.57 -5.43
CA LEU A 93 20.02 -29.57 -6.01
C LEU A 93 18.90 -28.95 -6.82
N GLU A 94 18.75 -27.63 -6.76
CA GLU A 94 18.27 -26.87 -7.89
C GLU A 94 19.12 -27.29 -9.11
N PRO A 95 18.51 -27.83 -10.17
CA PRO A 95 19.21 -28.03 -11.42
C PRO A 95 19.93 -26.74 -11.81
N GLY A 96 21.02 -26.84 -12.56
CA GLY A 96 21.66 -25.71 -13.27
C GLY A 96 20.75 -25.01 -14.30
N ASP A 97 19.43 -25.13 -14.12
CA ASP A 97 18.36 -24.31 -14.68
C ASP A 97 17.94 -23.19 -13.70
N ALA A 98 18.74 -22.87 -12.69
CA ALA A 98 18.84 -21.47 -12.31
C ALA A 98 19.47 -20.78 -13.53
N PRO A 99 18.70 -20.09 -14.39
CA PRO A 99 19.30 -19.36 -15.47
C PRO A 99 20.40 -18.47 -14.86
N PRO A 100 21.55 -18.26 -15.53
CA PRO A 100 22.36 -17.09 -15.19
C PRO A 100 21.38 -15.91 -15.12
N ARG A 101 21.52 -14.97 -14.17
CA ARG A 101 20.72 -13.73 -14.10
C ARG A 101 20.43 -13.23 -15.53
N LYS A 102 19.27 -13.61 -16.06
CA LYS A 102 18.93 -13.46 -17.46
C LYS A 102 17.94 -12.34 -17.42
N VAL A 103 18.35 -11.21 -17.98
CA VAL A 103 17.39 -10.32 -18.59
C VAL A 103 16.75 -11.19 -19.68
N TYR A 104 15.52 -11.63 -19.44
CA TYR A 104 14.74 -12.30 -20.46
C TYR A 104 14.20 -11.20 -21.35
N ASP A 105 14.98 -10.82 -22.36
CA ASP A 105 14.49 -10.04 -23.48
C ASP A 105 13.72 -11.04 -24.36
N VAL A 106 12.39 -11.06 -24.23
CA VAL A 106 11.58 -11.82 -25.16
C VAL A 106 11.50 -10.95 -26.41
N ASP A 107 11.95 -11.47 -27.57
CA ASP A 107 11.86 -10.84 -28.90
C ASP A 107 10.40 -10.53 -29.36
N THR A 108 9.44 -10.45 -28.44
CA THR A 108 8.12 -9.88 -28.67
C THR A 108 8.30 -8.38 -28.91
N PRO A 109 7.61 -7.76 -29.87
CA PRO A 109 7.64 -6.31 -30.00
C PRO A 109 7.10 -5.71 -28.70
N VAL A 110 8.02 -5.26 -27.84
CA VAL A 110 7.71 -4.36 -26.74
C VAL A 110 7.07 -3.16 -27.40
N HIS A 111 5.83 -2.84 -27.01
CA HIS A 111 5.28 -1.57 -27.39
C HIS A 111 6.20 -0.48 -26.84
N GLY A 112 6.75 0.32 -27.76
CA GLY A 112 7.73 1.35 -27.45
C GLY A 112 9.17 0.83 -27.37
N HIS A 113 10.00 1.27 -28.31
CA HIS A 113 11.43 1.39 -28.07
C HIS A 113 11.63 2.20 -26.79
N THR A 114 12.26 1.63 -25.75
CA THR A 114 12.74 2.45 -24.64
C THR A 114 14.22 2.68 -24.83
N ASP A 115 14.52 3.76 -25.52
CA ASP A 115 15.49 4.71 -24.98
C ASP A 115 15.07 4.89 -23.50
N GLN A 116 15.87 4.43 -22.53
CA GLN A 116 15.49 4.08 -21.14
C GLN A 116 14.94 5.26 -20.31
N ARG A 117 13.83 5.85 -20.72
CA ARG A 117 13.16 6.98 -20.13
C ARG A 117 11.67 6.78 -20.34
N ASP A 118 10.88 7.14 -19.33
CA ASP A 118 9.42 7.16 -19.42
C ASP A 118 8.73 5.78 -19.41
N HIS A 119 9.11 4.91 -18.48
CA HIS A 119 8.50 3.59 -18.28
C HIS A 119 8.17 3.31 -16.80
N VAL A 120 7.43 2.22 -16.56
CA VAL A 120 7.11 1.75 -15.21
C VAL A 120 8.06 0.64 -14.80
N VAL A 121 8.60 0.70 -13.57
CA VAL A 121 9.29 -0.41 -12.93
C VAL A 121 8.33 -1.06 -11.93
N LEU A 122 7.92 -2.30 -12.21
CA LEU A 122 7.05 -3.08 -11.34
C LEU A 122 7.91 -4.00 -10.47
N ALA A 123 8.03 -3.66 -9.19
CA ALA A 123 8.76 -4.45 -8.21
C ALA A 123 7.87 -5.60 -7.73
N ASP A 124 8.34 -6.80 -8.04
CA ASP A 124 7.71 -8.12 -7.88
C ASP A 124 6.58 -8.45 -8.88
N TYR A 125 6.18 -9.71 -8.92
CA TYR A 125 5.21 -10.23 -9.89
C TYR A 125 4.22 -11.24 -9.28
N GLY A 126 3.68 -10.89 -8.12
CA GLY A 126 2.62 -11.65 -7.47
C GLY A 126 1.23 -11.51 -8.13
N PRO A 127 0.21 -12.24 -7.66
CA PRO A 127 -1.14 -12.28 -8.28
C PRO A 127 -1.77 -10.91 -8.55
N ARG A 128 -1.58 -9.95 -7.65
CA ARG A 128 -2.07 -8.56 -7.77
C ARG A 128 -1.24 -7.75 -8.77
N ALA A 129 0.09 -7.89 -8.72
CA ALA A 129 1.00 -7.25 -9.68
C ALA A 129 0.68 -7.65 -11.13
N ARG A 130 0.20 -8.88 -11.36
CA ARG A 130 -0.30 -9.30 -12.69
C ARG A 130 -1.52 -8.52 -13.18
N GLN A 131 -2.44 -8.17 -12.27
CA GLN A 131 -3.62 -7.37 -12.63
C GLN A 131 -3.23 -5.96 -13.03
N ILE A 132 -2.30 -5.35 -12.27
CA ILE A 132 -1.70 -4.06 -12.60
C ILE A 132 -1.02 -4.15 -13.96
N ALA A 133 -0.17 -5.15 -14.17
CA ALA A 133 0.58 -5.30 -15.40
C ALA A 133 -0.36 -5.54 -16.60
N ALA A 134 -1.46 -6.27 -16.43
CA ALA A 134 -2.50 -6.40 -17.46
C ALA A 134 -3.20 -5.06 -17.78
N ALA A 135 -3.41 -4.19 -16.79
CA ALA A 135 -3.92 -2.84 -17.03
C ALA A 135 -2.91 -1.96 -17.77
N LEU A 136 -1.61 -2.10 -17.47
CA LEU A 136 -0.53 -1.43 -18.21
C LEU A 136 -0.46 -1.91 -19.66
N ASP A 137 -0.63 -3.21 -19.91
CA ASP A 137 -0.70 -3.79 -21.26
C ASP A 137 -1.87 -3.19 -22.06
N LEU A 138 -3.05 -3.06 -21.44
CA LEU A 138 -4.23 -2.45 -22.06
C LEU A 138 -4.07 -0.95 -22.34
N ALA A 139 -3.29 -0.25 -21.50
CA ALA A 139 -3.00 1.16 -21.62
C ALA A 139 -1.82 1.47 -22.57
N ASP A 140 -1.19 0.44 -23.15
CA ASP A 140 -0.02 0.56 -24.01
C ASP A 140 1.18 1.28 -23.34
N LEU A 141 1.37 1.02 -22.03
CA LEU A 141 2.44 1.62 -21.25
C LEU A 141 3.64 0.68 -21.17
N ALA A 142 4.84 1.19 -21.44
CA ALA A 142 6.07 0.42 -21.30
C ALA A 142 6.37 0.15 -19.81
N TYR A 143 6.66 -1.11 -19.48
CA TYR A 143 7.07 -1.48 -18.13
C TYR A 143 8.08 -2.64 -18.10
N VAL A 144 8.78 -2.76 -16.98
CA VAL A 144 9.68 -3.87 -16.69
C VAL A 144 9.33 -4.46 -15.33
N VAL A 145 9.26 -5.79 -15.27
CA VAL A 145 9.04 -6.53 -14.04
C VAL A 145 10.39 -6.84 -13.40
N VAL A 146 10.52 -6.60 -12.10
CA VAL A 146 11.74 -6.92 -11.35
C VAL A 146 11.40 -7.78 -10.15
N THR A 147 11.82 -9.04 -10.15
CA THR A 147 11.47 -9.98 -9.06
C THR A 147 12.68 -10.81 -8.61
N LEU A 148 12.68 -11.16 -7.33
CA LEU A 148 13.58 -12.14 -6.73
C LEU A 148 13.08 -13.57 -6.87
N ASP A 149 11.78 -13.76 -7.09
CA ASP A 149 11.16 -15.07 -7.23
C ASP A 149 11.38 -15.62 -8.66
N PRO A 150 12.13 -16.72 -8.83
CA PRO A 150 12.33 -17.34 -10.13
C PRO A 150 11.03 -17.84 -10.77
N ASP A 151 10.04 -18.28 -9.99
CA ASP A 151 8.78 -18.79 -10.52
C ASP A 151 7.90 -17.65 -11.02
N ALA A 152 7.81 -16.55 -10.26
CA ALA A 152 7.14 -15.33 -10.70
C ALA A 152 7.82 -14.72 -11.95
N GLY A 153 9.15 -14.73 -11.99
CA GLY A 153 9.91 -14.30 -13.16
C GLY A 153 9.63 -15.15 -14.40
N ARG A 154 9.61 -16.48 -14.26
CA ARG A 154 9.27 -17.39 -15.37
C ARG A 154 7.85 -17.15 -15.88
N LEU A 155 6.88 -16.97 -14.98
CA LEU A 155 5.50 -16.68 -15.34
C LEU A 155 5.38 -15.36 -16.13
N ALA A 156 6.02 -14.29 -15.69
CA ALA A 156 6.02 -13.03 -16.41
C ALA A 156 6.59 -13.17 -17.83
N VAL A 157 7.66 -13.96 -18.01
CA VAL A 157 8.24 -14.25 -19.33
C VAL A 157 7.28 -15.07 -20.20
N GLU A 158 6.63 -16.09 -19.64
CA GLU A 158 5.61 -16.89 -20.35
C GLU A 158 4.42 -16.03 -20.80
N GLU A 159 4.09 -15.00 -20.04
CA GLU A 159 3.08 -14.00 -20.38
C GLU A 159 3.60 -12.90 -21.33
N GLY A 160 4.83 -13.03 -21.86
CA GLY A 160 5.40 -12.15 -22.87
C GLY A 160 5.98 -10.83 -22.33
N ARG A 161 6.25 -10.75 -21.03
CA ARG A 161 6.68 -9.52 -20.36
C ARG A 161 8.20 -9.47 -20.21
N ARG A 162 8.75 -8.25 -20.20
CA ARG A 162 10.17 -8.03 -19.91
C ARG A 162 10.46 -8.20 -18.43
N VAL A 163 11.43 -9.05 -18.09
CA VAL A 163 11.77 -9.38 -16.70
C VAL A 163 13.26 -9.17 -16.44
N VAL A 164 13.56 -8.47 -15.35
CA VAL A 164 14.88 -8.43 -14.73
C VAL A 164 14.82 -9.22 -13.43
N GLN A 165 15.53 -10.35 -13.38
CA GLN A 165 15.56 -11.15 -12.17
C GLN A 165 16.65 -10.67 -11.21
N GLY A 166 16.26 -10.08 -10.08
CA GLY A 166 17.20 -9.57 -9.10
C GLY A 166 16.60 -8.67 -8.04
N ASP A 167 17.48 -8.24 -7.13
CA ASP A 167 17.15 -7.28 -6.08
C ASP A 167 17.39 -5.86 -6.61
N LEU A 168 16.36 -5.02 -6.64
CA LEU A 168 16.46 -3.60 -7.04
C LEU A 168 17.40 -2.79 -6.14
N VAL A 169 17.66 -3.25 -4.91
CA VAL A 169 18.66 -2.62 -4.02
C VAL A 169 20.08 -2.71 -4.60
N ARG A 170 20.35 -3.65 -5.52
CA ARG A 170 21.66 -3.78 -6.17
C ARG A 170 21.75 -2.89 -7.41
N SER A 171 22.83 -2.11 -7.48
CA SER A 171 23.09 -1.18 -8.59
C SER A 171 22.93 -1.79 -9.99
N MET A 172 23.53 -2.96 -10.24
CA MET A 172 23.38 -3.62 -11.56
C MET A 172 21.92 -3.97 -11.89
N THR A 173 21.11 -4.38 -10.92
CA THR A 173 19.70 -4.70 -11.17
C THR A 173 18.91 -3.43 -11.48
N ALA A 174 19.15 -2.37 -10.71
CA ALA A 174 18.51 -1.06 -10.91
C ALA A 174 18.86 -0.47 -12.29
N GLU A 175 20.12 -0.58 -12.71
CA GLU A 175 20.60 -0.16 -14.03
C GLU A 175 19.94 -0.99 -15.16
N GLN A 176 19.88 -2.33 -15.01
CA GLN A 176 19.22 -3.21 -15.98
C GLN A 176 17.71 -2.94 -16.10
N ALA A 177 17.07 -2.59 -14.98
CA ALA A 177 15.68 -2.16 -14.93
C ALA A 177 15.45 -0.74 -15.47
N GLY A 178 16.52 0.02 -15.74
CA GLY A 178 16.42 1.41 -16.17
C GLY A 178 15.80 2.32 -15.09
N LEU A 179 16.10 2.06 -13.82
CA LEU A 179 15.47 2.78 -12.71
C LEU A 179 15.69 4.31 -12.78
N GLU A 180 16.86 4.73 -13.28
CA GLU A 180 17.21 6.15 -13.46
C GLU A 180 16.28 6.91 -14.41
N GLY A 181 15.62 6.23 -15.36
CA GLY A 181 14.68 6.85 -16.29
C GLY A 181 13.23 6.44 -16.09
N ALA A 182 12.93 5.66 -15.05
CA ALA A 182 11.57 5.25 -14.74
C ALA A 182 10.71 6.48 -14.38
N ARG A 183 9.50 6.57 -14.95
CA ARG A 183 8.51 7.58 -14.52
C ARG A 183 7.83 7.13 -13.23
N VAL A 184 7.52 5.85 -13.14
CA VAL A 184 6.78 5.27 -12.01
C VAL A 184 7.51 4.03 -11.51
N VAL A 185 7.66 3.91 -10.20
CA VAL A 185 8.12 2.69 -9.53
C VAL A 185 7.00 2.18 -8.65
N MET A 186 6.48 1.00 -8.97
CA MET A 186 5.38 0.40 -8.21
C MET A 186 5.88 -0.79 -7.39
N MET A 187 5.67 -0.71 -6.07
CA MET A 187 6.05 -1.73 -5.10
C MET A 187 4.81 -2.46 -4.58
N ALA A 188 4.70 -3.75 -4.87
CA ALA A 188 3.58 -4.57 -4.42
C ALA A 188 4.05 -5.64 -3.41
N ASP A 189 4.58 -5.19 -2.28
CA ASP A 189 5.06 -6.04 -1.17
C ASP A 189 4.23 -5.74 0.09
N ASP A 190 4.12 -6.69 1.01
CA ASP A 190 3.47 -6.47 2.31
C ASP A 190 4.51 -6.17 3.42
N ASP A 191 5.81 -6.26 3.10
CA ASP A 191 6.91 -5.91 3.98
C ASP A 191 7.26 -4.40 3.90
N VAL A 192 6.88 -3.68 4.95
CA VAL A 192 7.10 -2.22 5.11
C VAL A 192 8.59 -1.86 5.11
N GLU A 193 9.43 -2.65 5.78
CA GLU A 193 10.88 -2.38 5.87
C GLU A 193 11.52 -2.49 4.49
N ARG A 194 11.13 -3.52 3.72
CA ARG A 194 11.60 -3.71 2.36
C ARG A 194 11.15 -2.60 1.42
N ILE A 195 9.90 -2.12 1.53
CA ILE A 195 9.39 -0.99 0.74
C ILE A 195 10.18 0.28 1.07
N HIS A 196 10.45 0.56 2.35
CA HIS A 196 11.28 1.71 2.73
C HIS A 196 12.70 1.61 2.18
N GLN A 197 13.32 0.43 2.29
CA GLN A 197 14.67 0.20 1.77
C GLN A 197 14.73 0.42 0.25
N LEU A 198 13.76 -0.15 -0.48
CA LEU A 198 13.68 0.00 -1.93
C LEU A 198 13.37 1.45 -2.32
N GLY A 199 12.41 2.09 -1.65
CA GLY A 199 12.08 3.47 -1.89
C GLY A 199 13.28 4.41 -1.66
N ALA A 200 14.10 4.17 -0.64
CA ALA A 200 15.31 4.96 -0.42
C ALA A 200 16.31 4.83 -1.57
N VAL A 201 16.45 3.62 -2.15
CA VAL A 201 17.27 3.38 -3.35
C VAL A 201 16.69 4.11 -4.56
N VAL A 202 15.37 4.08 -4.74
CA VAL A 202 14.69 4.82 -5.82
C VAL A 202 14.97 6.30 -5.68
N ARG A 203 14.76 6.91 -4.51
CA ARG A 203 15.01 8.34 -4.29
C ARG A 203 16.48 8.74 -4.48
N ALA A 204 17.42 7.86 -4.16
CA ALA A 204 18.84 8.11 -4.37
C ALA A 204 19.25 8.10 -5.85
N LEU A 205 18.60 7.27 -6.68
CA LEU A 205 18.95 7.10 -8.10
C LEU A 205 18.08 7.95 -9.03
N ASN A 206 16.81 8.15 -8.68
CA ASN A 206 15.81 8.86 -9.45
C ASN A 206 14.83 9.57 -8.50
N PRO A 207 15.15 10.80 -8.06
CA PRO A 207 14.29 11.54 -7.13
C PRO A 207 12.94 11.95 -7.75
N ASP A 208 12.87 12.05 -9.08
CA ASP A 208 11.69 12.50 -9.83
C ASP A 208 10.70 11.36 -10.14
N ALA A 209 11.08 10.10 -9.89
CA ALA A 209 10.18 8.97 -10.07
C ALA A 209 9.00 9.04 -9.09
N VAL A 210 7.79 8.82 -9.60
CA VAL A 210 6.60 8.63 -8.76
C VAL A 210 6.64 7.23 -8.17
N VAL A 211 6.65 7.14 -6.85
CA VAL A 211 6.76 5.90 -6.09
C VAL A 211 5.39 5.52 -5.55
N LEU A 212 4.87 4.40 -6.02
CA LEU A 212 3.58 3.84 -5.60
C LEU A 212 3.81 2.57 -4.78
N ALA A 213 3.13 2.42 -3.64
CA ALA A 213 3.17 1.17 -2.89
C ALA A 213 1.77 0.60 -2.66
N ARG A 214 1.65 -0.73 -2.67
CA ARG A 214 0.43 -1.46 -2.33
C ARG A 214 0.71 -2.43 -1.19
N VAL A 215 0.01 -2.27 -0.08
CA VAL A 215 0.08 -3.13 1.11
C VAL A 215 -1.27 -3.75 1.45
N ALA A 216 -1.28 -4.83 2.22
CA ALA A 216 -2.51 -5.47 2.66
C ALA A 216 -3.33 -4.59 3.61
N GLY A 217 -2.72 -4.08 4.69
CA GLY A 217 -3.42 -3.45 5.80
C GLY A 217 -3.29 -1.92 5.86
N ILE A 218 -4.24 -1.31 6.55
CA ILE A 218 -4.34 0.15 6.72
C ILE A 218 -3.21 0.69 7.61
N GLU A 219 -2.79 -0.07 8.63
CA GLU A 219 -1.72 0.32 9.54
C GLU A 219 -0.37 0.44 8.81
N GLN A 220 -0.03 -0.55 7.98
CA GLN A 220 1.19 -0.52 7.16
C GLN A 220 1.17 0.65 6.17
N ALA A 221 -0.01 0.98 5.63
CA ALA A 221 -0.15 2.11 4.71
C ALA A 221 0.14 3.44 5.41
N ALA A 222 -0.39 3.63 6.62
CA ALA A 222 -0.13 4.82 7.43
C ALA A 222 1.36 4.93 7.82
N GLU A 223 2.01 3.82 8.16
CA GLU A 223 3.44 3.78 8.46
C GLU A 223 4.29 4.19 7.25
N LEU A 224 3.99 3.62 6.07
CA LEU A 224 4.70 3.94 4.83
C LEU A 224 4.54 5.40 4.42
N GLN A 225 3.32 5.96 4.56
CA GLN A 225 3.05 7.37 4.30
C GLN A 225 3.85 8.28 5.24
N ALA A 226 3.90 7.95 6.53
CA ALA A 226 4.65 8.73 7.52
C ALA A 226 6.16 8.76 7.23
N GLY A 227 6.71 7.71 6.61
CA GLY A 227 8.12 7.68 6.22
C GLY A 227 8.48 8.58 5.03
N GLY A 228 7.51 9.08 4.25
CA GLY A 228 7.71 10.09 3.20
C GLY A 228 8.54 9.64 1.99
N VAL A 229 8.84 8.36 1.88
CA VAL A 229 9.63 7.80 0.76
C VAL A 229 8.73 7.45 -0.43
N VAL A 230 7.49 7.04 -0.15
CA VAL A 230 6.47 6.64 -1.13
C VAL A 230 5.49 7.80 -1.33
N ASP A 231 5.18 8.15 -2.58
CA ASP A 231 4.25 9.24 -2.89
C ASP A 231 2.80 8.85 -2.64
N HIS A 232 2.42 7.64 -3.06
CA HIS A 232 1.06 7.13 -2.85
C HIS A 232 1.06 5.69 -2.37
N VAL A 233 0.30 5.43 -1.31
CA VAL A 233 0.16 4.09 -0.72
C VAL A 233 -1.30 3.65 -0.78
N VAL A 234 -1.55 2.45 -1.30
CA VAL A 234 -2.87 1.84 -1.35
C VAL A 234 -2.92 0.64 -0.41
N ALA A 235 -3.82 0.68 0.57
CA ALA A 235 -4.15 -0.46 1.40
C ALA A 235 -5.30 -1.26 0.76
N ASP A 236 -5.12 -2.56 0.54
CA ASP A 236 -6.19 -3.43 0.02
C ASP A 236 -7.41 -3.46 0.93
N GLU A 237 -7.19 -3.59 2.24
CA GLU A 237 -8.26 -3.56 3.24
C GLU A 237 -9.03 -2.23 3.18
N GLY A 238 -8.29 -1.12 3.07
CA GLY A 238 -8.87 0.21 2.93
C GLY A 238 -9.71 0.34 1.66
N ALA A 239 -9.12 0.03 0.50
CA ALA A 239 -9.79 0.12 -0.79
C ALA A 239 -11.02 -0.80 -0.89
N SER A 240 -10.98 -1.97 -0.26
CA SER A 240 -12.12 -2.90 -0.22
C SER A 240 -13.26 -2.36 0.64
N VAL A 241 -12.95 -1.77 1.79
CA VAL A 241 -13.93 -1.13 2.66
C VAL A 241 -14.54 0.08 1.96
N ASP A 242 -13.73 0.92 1.32
CA ASP A 242 -14.19 2.08 0.55
C ASP A 242 -15.17 1.67 -0.56
N ALA A 243 -14.81 0.63 -1.32
CA ALA A 243 -15.68 0.10 -2.35
C ALA A 243 -17.01 -0.42 -1.78
N LEU A 244 -16.99 -1.13 -0.65
CA LEU A 244 -18.21 -1.66 -0.01
C LEU A 244 -19.10 -0.53 0.52
N ILE A 245 -18.52 0.50 1.12
CA ILE A 245 -19.24 1.70 1.55
C ILE A 245 -19.88 2.36 0.33
N GLY A 246 -19.13 2.55 -0.74
CA GLY A 246 -19.60 3.12 -2.01
C GLY A 246 -20.83 2.39 -2.56
N HIS A 247 -20.75 1.07 -2.69
CA HIS A 247 -21.87 0.25 -3.16
C HIS A 247 -23.06 0.27 -2.21
N THR A 248 -22.81 0.25 -0.89
CA THR A 248 -23.87 0.27 0.12
C THR A 248 -24.64 1.58 0.06
N LEU A 249 -23.95 2.71 0.06
CA LEU A 249 -24.56 4.04 0.03
C LEU A 249 -25.23 4.32 -1.32
N GLY A 250 -24.63 3.86 -2.43
CA GLY A 250 -25.23 3.93 -3.76
C GLY A 250 -26.54 3.14 -3.85
N ALA A 251 -26.66 2.00 -3.16
CA ALA A 251 -27.91 1.25 -3.09
C ALA A 251 -29.06 2.00 -2.40
N PHE A 252 -28.74 3.00 -1.56
CA PHE A 252 -29.72 3.90 -0.95
C PHE A 252 -30.03 5.14 -1.80
N ALA A 253 -29.56 5.18 -3.06
CA ALA A 253 -29.74 6.31 -3.99
C ALA A 253 -29.30 7.66 -3.39
N LEU A 254 -28.29 7.62 -2.52
CA LEU A 254 -27.64 8.84 -2.06
C LEU A 254 -26.95 9.51 -3.26
N PRO A 255 -26.98 10.85 -3.37
CA PRO A 255 -26.23 11.54 -4.40
C PRO A 255 -24.75 11.11 -4.37
N GLU A 256 -24.11 10.92 -5.53
CA GLU A 256 -22.72 10.44 -5.62
C GLU A 256 -21.76 11.25 -4.73
N ARG A 257 -21.96 12.57 -4.66
CA ARG A 257 -21.24 13.47 -3.75
C ARG A 257 -21.32 13.06 -2.27
N VAL A 258 -22.45 12.53 -1.80
CA VAL A 258 -22.63 12.09 -0.41
C VAL A 258 -21.93 10.75 -0.20
N VAL A 259 -21.97 9.87 -1.19
CA VAL A 259 -21.28 8.58 -1.18
C VAL A 259 -19.76 8.80 -1.08
N GLU A 260 -19.22 9.67 -1.93
CA GLU A 260 -17.81 10.03 -1.97
C GLU A 260 -17.34 10.63 -0.64
N VAL A 261 -18.09 11.61 -0.11
CA VAL A 261 -17.79 12.25 1.17
C VAL A 261 -17.79 11.26 2.34
N ILE A 262 -18.76 10.35 2.42
CA ILE A 262 -18.82 9.37 3.51
C ILE A 262 -17.67 8.36 3.39
N THR A 263 -17.37 7.90 2.17
CA THR A 263 -16.28 6.97 1.88
C THR A 263 -14.94 7.57 2.32
N GLN A 264 -14.63 8.79 1.86
CA GLN A 264 -13.41 9.53 2.21
C GLN A 264 -13.30 9.84 3.72
N SER A 265 -14.44 10.09 4.40
CA SER A 265 -14.45 10.37 5.84
C SER A 265 -14.19 9.15 6.73
N THR A 266 -14.42 7.93 6.24
CA THR A 266 -14.41 6.71 7.06
C THR A 266 -13.00 6.11 7.22
N LEU A 267 -12.10 6.32 6.25
CA LEU A 267 -10.77 5.68 6.25
C LEU A 267 -9.58 6.65 6.39
N GLY A 268 -9.82 7.96 6.55
CA GLY A 268 -8.80 8.89 7.01
C GLY A 268 -7.65 9.16 6.04
N THR A 269 -7.78 8.80 4.77
CA THR A 269 -6.90 9.20 3.67
C THR A 269 -7.33 10.56 3.12
N VAL A 270 -7.01 11.62 3.86
CA VAL A 270 -6.93 12.97 3.27
C VAL A 270 -5.53 13.47 3.55
N GLU A 271 -4.78 13.66 2.46
CA GLU A 271 -3.47 14.29 2.44
C GLU A 271 -3.49 15.58 3.27
N HIS A 272 -2.41 15.82 4.02
CA HIS A 272 -2.19 17.11 4.66
C HIS A 272 -2.07 18.18 3.57
N ALA A 273 -3.19 18.76 3.16
CA ALA A 273 -3.21 19.92 2.28
C ALA A 273 -2.74 21.13 3.09
N GLU A 274 -1.41 21.27 3.24
CA GLU A 274 -0.78 22.49 3.75
C GLU A 274 -1.01 23.66 2.77
N ASP A 275 -1.36 23.39 1.51
CA ASP A 275 -1.82 24.37 0.53
C ASP A 275 -3.15 23.94 -0.12
N PRO A 276 -4.16 24.82 -0.21
CA PRO A 276 -5.38 24.52 -0.94
C PRO A 276 -5.08 24.37 -2.43
N PRO A 277 -5.82 23.53 -3.17
CA PRO A 277 -5.68 23.41 -4.61
C PRO A 277 -5.78 24.78 -5.28
N ALA A 278 -5.01 24.97 -6.36
CA ALA A 278 -5.09 26.20 -7.16
C ALA A 278 -6.56 26.50 -7.51
N HIS A 279 -6.97 27.76 -7.32
CA HIS A 279 -8.35 28.25 -7.52
C HIS A 279 -9.36 27.96 -6.39
N SER A 280 -8.93 27.54 -5.20
CA SER A 280 -9.79 27.60 -4.00
C SER A 280 -10.13 29.05 -3.63
N LEU A 281 -11.35 29.28 -3.14
CA LEU A 281 -11.76 30.58 -2.61
C LEU A 281 -11.16 30.88 -1.23
N ALA A 282 -10.41 29.95 -0.63
CA ALA A 282 -9.69 30.14 0.62
C ALA A 282 -8.33 30.83 0.38
N ASP A 283 -8.28 31.90 -0.44
CA ASP A 283 -7.06 32.70 -0.60
C ASP A 283 -7.14 33.98 0.25
N PRO A 284 -6.36 34.09 1.35
CA PRO A 284 -6.38 35.28 2.21
C PRO A 284 -5.87 36.54 1.52
N ASP A 285 -5.18 36.44 0.38
CA ASP A 285 -4.75 37.59 -0.40
C ASP A 285 -5.88 38.17 -1.29
N GLY A 286 -6.90 37.36 -1.60
CA GLY A 286 -8.07 37.72 -2.41
C GLY A 286 -9.24 38.34 -1.66
N ILE A 287 -10.20 38.89 -2.41
CA ILE A 287 -11.53 39.29 -1.92
C ILE A 287 -12.57 38.48 -2.68
N VAL A 288 -13.46 37.82 -1.96
CA VAL A 288 -14.53 37.01 -2.53
C VAL A 288 -15.83 37.80 -2.50
N HIS A 289 -16.43 37.97 -3.67
CA HIS A 289 -17.78 38.50 -3.84
C HIS A 289 -18.73 37.33 -4.07
N THR A 290 -19.81 37.26 -3.31
CA THR A 290 -20.83 36.21 -3.45
C THR A 290 -22.16 36.87 -3.72
N HIS A 291 -22.80 36.47 -4.82
CA HIS A 291 -24.10 36.97 -5.24
C HIS A 291 -25.09 35.81 -5.30
N PHE A 292 -26.31 36.04 -4.82
CA PHE A 292 -27.36 35.03 -4.78
C PHE A 292 -28.57 35.52 -5.57
N ASP A 293 -29.39 34.58 -6.06
CA ASP A 293 -30.70 34.93 -6.62
C ASP A 293 -31.62 35.45 -5.51
N GLU A 294 -32.51 36.39 -5.84
CA GLU A 294 -33.44 37.06 -4.90
C GLU A 294 -34.42 36.06 -4.23
N THR A 295 -34.48 34.81 -4.71
CA THR A 295 -35.35 33.76 -4.19
C THR A 295 -34.64 32.71 -3.32
N ALA A 296 -33.33 32.86 -3.05
CA ALA A 296 -32.55 31.84 -2.38
C ALA A 296 -32.98 31.60 -0.91
N CYS A 297 -32.98 32.65 -0.08
CA CYS A 297 -33.24 32.59 1.37
C CYS A 297 -33.12 34.02 1.98
N GLU A 298 -33.91 34.37 2.99
CA GLU A 298 -33.82 35.69 3.68
C GLU A 298 -32.42 35.96 4.29
N HIS A 299 -31.67 34.90 4.60
CA HIS A 299 -30.32 34.99 5.13
C HIS A 299 -29.25 35.20 4.05
N ALA A 300 -29.56 35.01 2.77
CA ALA A 300 -28.63 35.24 1.68
C ALA A 300 -28.24 36.73 1.56
N ASP A 301 -29.13 37.63 1.97
CA ASP A 301 -28.93 39.08 1.96
C ASP A 301 -27.84 39.57 2.94
N THR A 302 -27.36 38.71 3.85
CA THR A 302 -26.26 39.08 4.76
C THR A 302 -24.88 38.97 4.11
N ALA A 303 -24.81 38.48 2.87
CA ALA A 303 -23.58 38.34 2.11
C ALA A 303 -22.88 39.67 1.85
N ARG A 304 -21.55 39.69 2.04
CA ARG A 304 -20.68 40.85 1.83
C ARG A 304 -19.45 40.43 1.04
N ALA A 305 -18.72 41.41 0.51
CA ALA A 305 -17.37 41.18 0.02
C ALA A 305 -16.46 40.86 1.21
N VAL A 306 -15.90 39.65 1.24
CA VAL A 306 -15.14 39.14 2.38
C VAL A 306 -13.73 38.75 1.98
N ARG A 307 -12.79 38.88 2.91
CA ARG A 307 -11.43 38.32 2.78
C ARG A 307 -11.38 37.01 3.56
N PRO A 308 -10.98 35.88 2.91
CA PRO A 308 -10.80 34.61 3.59
C PRO A 308 -9.86 34.73 4.79
N SER A 309 -10.22 34.14 5.94
CA SER A 309 -9.43 34.26 7.17
C SER A 309 -8.14 33.45 7.14
N ALA A 310 -8.10 32.36 6.37
CA ALA A 310 -6.94 31.49 6.24
C ALA A 310 -6.95 30.76 4.89
N ARG A 311 -5.81 30.10 4.58
CA ARG A 311 -5.63 29.23 3.39
C ARG A 311 -6.36 27.89 3.47
N GLY A 312 -6.95 27.61 4.63
CA GLY A 312 -7.64 26.38 4.94
C GLY A 312 -8.54 26.62 6.14
N CYS A 313 -9.02 25.55 6.77
CA CYS A 313 -9.82 25.72 7.98
C CYS A 313 -8.94 26.32 9.08
N GLU A 314 -9.28 27.53 9.52
CA GLU A 314 -8.47 28.36 10.40
C GLU A 314 -8.06 27.62 11.68
N GLU A 315 -9.03 26.98 12.33
CA GLU A 315 -8.81 26.24 13.56
C GLU A 315 -8.12 24.91 13.30
N CYS A 316 -8.46 24.23 12.19
CA CYS A 316 -7.80 22.98 11.85
C CYS A 316 -6.30 23.19 11.61
N LEU A 317 -5.94 24.28 10.92
CA LEU A 317 -4.56 24.72 10.72
C LEU A 317 -3.89 25.04 12.06
N ALA A 318 -4.55 25.81 12.92
CA ALA A 318 -3.99 26.22 14.22
C ALA A 318 -3.67 25.01 15.13
N GLN A 319 -4.46 23.95 15.05
CA GLN A 319 -4.30 22.75 15.88
C GLN A 319 -3.58 21.58 15.17
N GLY A 320 -3.11 21.78 13.93
CA GLY A 320 -2.44 20.73 13.15
C GLY A 320 -3.33 19.54 12.81
N SER A 321 -4.63 19.77 12.63
CA SER A 321 -5.62 18.75 12.29
C SER A 321 -6.07 18.85 10.82
N ARG A 322 -6.71 17.79 10.33
CA ARG A 322 -7.18 17.68 8.95
C ARG A 322 -8.66 18.05 8.78
N TRP A 323 -9.06 18.35 7.54
CA TRP A 323 -10.44 18.59 7.13
C TRP A 323 -10.76 17.87 5.82
N VAL A 324 -12.05 17.79 5.48
CA VAL A 324 -12.54 17.19 4.23
C VAL A 324 -12.77 18.28 3.18
N HIS A 325 -13.62 19.26 3.48
CA HIS A 325 -13.88 20.40 2.60
C HIS A 325 -13.93 21.72 3.36
N LEU A 326 -13.64 22.80 2.64
CA LEU A 326 -13.66 24.16 3.14
C LEU A 326 -14.99 24.86 2.86
N ARG A 327 -15.38 25.70 3.80
CA ARG A 327 -16.57 26.55 3.75
C ARG A 327 -16.16 27.96 4.09
N LEU A 328 -16.59 28.90 3.26
CA LEU A 328 -16.33 30.33 3.45
C LEU A 328 -17.61 31.00 3.97
N CYS A 329 -17.49 31.69 5.10
CA CYS A 329 -18.56 32.54 5.60
C CYS A 329 -18.71 33.77 4.72
N VAL A 330 -19.87 33.93 4.10
CA VAL A 330 -20.14 35.05 3.19
C VAL A 330 -20.33 36.39 3.91
N GLU A 331 -20.47 36.37 5.23
CA GLU A 331 -20.67 37.59 6.04
C GLU A 331 -19.36 38.14 6.63
N CYS A 332 -18.46 37.24 7.09
CA CYS A 332 -17.24 37.65 7.79
C CYS A 332 -15.93 37.09 7.21
N GLY A 333 -15.99 36.19 6.22
CA GLY A 333 -14.81 35.62 5.57
C GLY A 333 -14.12 34.48 6.33
N HIS A 334 -14.69 34.01 7.43
CA HIS A 334 -14.12 32.86 8.15
C HIS A 334 -14.11 31.61 7.26
N VAL A 335 -12.96 30.93 7.21
CA VAL A 335 -12.80 29.66 6.51
C VAL A 335 -12.84 28.51 7.52
N GLY A 336 -13.89 27.70 7.47
CA GLY A 336 -14.12 26.58 8.38
C GLY A 336 -14.28 25.26 7.64
N CYS A 337 -14.05 24.14 8.34
CA CYS A 337 -14.24 22.81 7.77
C CYS A 337 -15.71 22.37 7.79
N CYS A 338 -16.13 21.61 6.78
CA CYS A 338 -17.50 21.15 6.58
C CYS A 338 -17.99 20.17 7.68
N ASP A 339 -19.29 19.85 7.68
CA ASP A 339 -19.88 18.93 8.67
C ASP A 339 -19.39 17.49 8.60
N SER A 340 -18.86 17.08 7.46
CA SER A 340 -18.21 15.77 7.28
C SER A 340 -16.76 15.77 7.76
N SER A 341 -16.21 16.94 8.11
CA SER A 341 -14.89 17.04 8.72
C SER A 341 -14.96 16.73 10.22
N PRO A 342 -13.89 16.20 10.85
CA PRO A 342 -13.92 15.76 12.25
C PRO A 342 -14.41 16.83 13.25
N HIS A 343 -14.05 18.09 13.00
CA HIS A 343 -14.29 19.19 13.92
C HIS A 343 -15.47 20.09 13.56
N ARG A 344 -15.96 20.06 12.31
CA ARG A 344 -17.16 20.78 11.86
C ARG A 344 -17.11 22.29 12.17
N HIS A 345 -15.96 22.92 11.95
CA HIS A 345 -15.73 24.31 12.35
C HIS A 345 -16.65 25.30 11.62
N ALA A 346 -17.09 25.02 10.40
CA ALA A 346 -18.09 25.86 9.73
C ALA A 346 -19.42 25.92 10.50
N ARG A 347 -19.85 24.79 11.08
CA ARG A 347 -21.04 24.73 11.94
C ARG A 347 -20.79 25.34 13.30
N ALA A 348 -19.62 25.09 13.90
CA ALA A 348 -19.25 25.70 15.18
C ALA A 348 -19.27 27.23 15.08
N HIS A 349 -18.68 27.78 14.01
CA HIS A 349 -18.71 29.20 13.66
C HIS A 349 -20.13 29.74 13.56
N HIS A 350 -21.03 29.06 12.83
CA HIS A 350 -22.45 29.45 12.77
C HIS A 350 -23.09 29.48 14.17
N LEU A 351 -22.87 28.43 14.98
CA LEU A 351 -23.47 28.33 16.31
C LEU A 351 -22.96 29.42 17.27
N GLU A 352 -21.71 29.86 17.09
CA GLU A 352 -21.09 30.89 17.92
C GLU A 352 -21.46 32.31 17.48
N THR A 353 -21.47 32.57 16.17
CA THR A 353 -21.62 33.92 15.60
C THR A 353 -23.04 34.24 15.16
N GLY A 354 -23.85 33.22 14.84
CA GLY A 354 -25.15 33.36 14.20
C GLY A 354 -25.09 33.58 12.68
N HIS A 355 -23.90 33.63 12.06
CA HIS A 355 -23.79 33.79 10.60
C HIS A 355 -24.41 32.59 9.88
N ALA A 356 -25.49 32.84 9.16
CA ALA A 356 -26.38 31.78 8.69
C ALA A 356 -25.90 31.08 7.41
N VAL A 357 -25.15 31.77 6.55
CA VAL A 357 -24.81 31.28 5.20
C VAL A 357 -23.31 31.02 5.05
N MET A 358 -22.97 29.83 4.54
CA MET A 358 -21.62 29.46 4.14
C MET A 358 -21.60 29.02 2.68
N ARG A 359 -20.68 29.57 1.88
CA ARG A 359 -20.40 29.11 0.50
C ARG A 359 -19.39 27.96 0.54
N SER A 360 -19.44 27.07 -0.44
CA SER A 360 -18.28 26.22 -0.71
C SER A 360 -17.05 27.06 -1.08
N ALA A 361 -15.89 26.68 -0.56
CA ALA A 361 -14.61 27.28 -0.94
C ALA A 361 -13.76 26.34 -1.83
N GLU A 362 -14.35 25.23 -2.26
CA GLU A 362 -13.71 24.26 -3.14
C GLU A 362 -13.62 24.80 -4.59
N PRO A 363 -12.55 24.47 -5.33
CA PRO A 363 -12.43 24.88 -6.73
C PRO A 363 -13.59 24.37 -7.58
N GLY A 364 -14.26 25.27 -8.31
CA GLY A 364 -15.32 24.93 -9.25
C GLY A 364 -16.69 24.63 -8.61
N GLU A 365 -16.87 24.88 -7.31
CA GLU A 365 -18.16 24.73 -6.63
C GLU A 365 -18.87 26.07 -6.40
N ASP A 366 -20.02 26.26 -7.05
CA ASP A 366 -20.81 27.50 -7.00
C ASP A 366 -22.13 27.33 -6.24
N TRP A 367 -22.04 26.87 -4.99
CA TRP A 367 -23.20 26.69 -4.11
C TRP A 367 -22.94 27.19 -2.69
N ALA A 368 -24.01 27.50 -1.97
CA ALA A 368 -24.02 27.87 -0.56
C ALA A 368 -25.09 27.11 0.22
N TYR A 369 -24.90 27.08 1.54
CA TYR A 369 -25.80 26.44 2.48
C TYR A 369 -26.20 27.39 3.61
N CYS A 370 -27.49 27.47 3.88
CA CYS A 370 -28.06 28.20 5.02
C CYS A 370 -28.28 27.23 6.19
N PHE A 371 -27.62 27.46 7.33
CA PHE A 371 -27.78 26.64 8.53
C PHE A 371 -29.13 26.82 9.22
N VAL A 372 -29.73 28.00 9.13
CA VAL A 372 -31.03 28.32 9.76
C VAL A 372 -32.16 27.60 9.04
N ASP A 373 -32.23 27.79 7.71
CA ASP A 373 -33.31 27.20 6.90
C ASP A 373 -33.00 25.79 6.41
N ARG A 374 -31.76 25.33 6.59
CA ARG A 374 -31.25 24.01 6.19
C ARG A 374 -31.46 23.70 4.72
N LEU A 375 -31.17 24.70 3.87
CA LEU A 375 -31.31 24.60 2.42
C LEU A 375 -29.99 24.92 1.71
N THR A 376 -29.79 24.27 0.57
CA THR A 376 -28.67 24.49 -0.35
C THR A 376 -29.18 25.25 -1.56
N PHE A 377 -28.40 26.20 -2.06
CA PHE A 377 -28.76 27.06 -3.17
C PHE A 377 -27.53 27.47 -3.96
N ASP A 378 -27.73 27.81 -5.23
CA ASP A 378 -26.64 28.16 -6.14
C ASP A 378 -26.20 29.61 -5.93
N VAL A 379 -24.91 29.84 -6.17
CA VAL A 379 -24.33 31.18 -6.26
C VAL A 379 -24.43 31.62 -7.72
N VAL A 380 -24.84 32.86 -7.93
CA VAL A 380 -24.87 33.46 -9.26
C VAL A 380 -23.54 34.16 -9.50
N ASP A 381 -22.71 33.63 -10.39
CA ASP A 381 -21.44 34.25 -10.75
C ASP A 381 -21.66 35.47 -11.67
N ASP A 382 -21.15 36.65 -11.28
CA ASP A 382 -21.09 37.86 -12.12
C ASP A 382 -20.05 37.77 -13.27
N ALA A 383 -19.45 36.60 -13.48
CA ALA A 383 -18.34 36.37 -14.40
C ALA A 383 -18.71 36.40 -15.90
N ALA A 384 -19.85 36.97 -16.28
CA ALA A 384 -20.20 37.23 -17.68
C ALA A 384 -19.89 38.67 -18.15
N THR A 385 -19.42 39.58 -17.30
CA THR A 385 -19.08 40.96 -17.72
C THR A 385 -17.71 41.46 -17.23
N GLY A 386 -16.66 40.93 -17.87
CA GLY A 386 -15.54 41.71 -18.41
C GLY A 386 -14.52 42.33 -17.45
N THR A 387 -13.28 41.83 -17.48
CA THR A 387 -12.09 42.68 -17.67
C THR A 387 -10.94 41.92 -18.34
N ALA A 388 -10.70 42.33 -19.58
CA ALA A 388 -9.48 42.30 -20.41
C ALA A 388 -8.27 41.44 -19.99
N ARG A 389 -7.98 40.43 -20.83
CA ARG A 389 -6.61 40.03 -21.21
C ARG A 389 -5.82 41.27 -21.65
N GLY A 390 -4.88 41.73 -20.83
CA GLY A 390 -3.88 42.70 -21.22
C GLY A 390 -2.89 42.09 -22.20
N ARG A 391 -2.94 42.50 -23.48
CA ARG A 391 -1.77 42.49 -24.36
C ARG A 391 -0.88 43.66 -23.96
N ARG A 392 0.35 43.39 -23.52
CA ARG A 392 1.57 44.11 -23.95
C ARG A 392 2.75 43.16 -23.92
#